data_AF-X1IJF9-F1
#
_entry.id   AF-X1IJF9-F1
#
_cell.length_a   1.000
_cell.length_b   1.000
_cell.length_c   1.000
_cell.angle_alpha   90.00
_cell.angle_beta   90.00
_cell.angle_gamma   90.00
#
_symmetry.space_group_name_H-M   'P 1'
#
loop_
_entity.id
_entity.type
_entity.pdbx_description
1 polymer ?
#
loop_
_entity_poly.entity_id
_entity_poly.type
_entity_poly.pdbx_seq_one_letter_code
_entity_poly.pdbx_strand_id
1 'polypeptide(L)' 'LLNPFVVAGIVSFALSMLVWLYVLSRLELSVAFPFVALNYVLILFASHFLLKETITPVKIMGVAVIVLGVFLISRGA' A
#
# COMPACT_ATOMS: atom_id res chain seq x y z
N LEU A 1 0.57 -30.26 -1.25
CA LEU A 1 0.33 -29.46 -2.48
C LEU A 1 -0.81 -28.46 -2.28
N LEU A 2 -1.94 -28.84 -1.67
CA LEU A 2 -2.99 -27.89 -1.26
C LEU A 2 -2.84 -27.53 0.22
N ASN A 3 -1.93 -26.61 0.54
CA ASN A 3 -1.90 -26.00 1.87
C ASN A 3 -2.98 -24.90 1.91
N PRO A 4 -3.95 -24.94 2.84
CA PRO A 4 -5.01 -23.93 2.94
C PRO A 4 -4.49 -22.48 2.94
N PHE A 5 -3.34 -22.23 3.58
CA PHE A 5 -2.70 -20.91 3.59
C PHE A 5 -2.19 -20.49 2.21
N VAL A 6 -1.66 -21.44 1.43
CA VAL A 6 -1.19 -21.18 0.06
C VAL A 6 -2.38 -20.88 -0.85
N VAL A 7 -3.46 -21.66 -0.74
CA VAL A 7 -4.70 -21.43 -1.52
C VAL A 7 -5.31 -20.07 -1.15
N ALA A 8 -5.38 -19.74 0.14
CA ALA A 8 -5.87 -18.44 0.59
C ALA A 8 -5.01 -17.27 0.05
N GLY A 9 -3.69 -17.42 0.06
CA GLY A 9 -2.77 -16.44 -0.53
C GLY A 9 -3.00 -16.24 -2.03
N ILE A 10 -3.17 -17.32 -2.79
CA ILE A 10 -3.44 -17.28 -4.23
C ILE A 10 -4.78 -16.57 -4.51
N VAL A 11 -5.83 -16.92 -3.78
CA VAL A 11 -7.15 -16.28 -3.92
C VAL A 11 -7.08 -14.80 -3.57
N SER A 12 -6.41 -14.44 -2.48
CA SER A 12 -6.22 -13.03 -2.09
C SER A 12 -5.44 -12.25 -3.15
N PHE A 13 -4.42 -12.87 -3.76
CA PHE A 13 -3.65 -12.23 -4.84
C PHE A 13 -4.49 -12.01 -6.09
N ALA A 14 -5.29 -13.00 -6.50
CA ALA A 14 -6.21 -12.88 -7.62
C ALA A 14 -7.25 -11.76 -7.36
N LEU A 15 -7.81 -11.69 -6.16
CA LEU A 15 -8.73 -10.61 -5.77
C LEU A 15 -8.05 -9.24 -5.78
N SER A 16 -6.83 -9.13 -5.25
CA SER A 16 -6.05 -7.90 -5.28
C SER A 16 -5.82 -7.40 -6.72
N MET A 17 -5.54 -8.32 -7.65
CA MET A 17 -5.37 -7.98 -9.07
C MET A 17 -6.68 -7.46 -9.68
N LEU A 18 -7.83 -8.09 -9.40
CA LEU A 18 -9.13 -7.62 -9.89
C LEU A 18 -9.48 -6.22 -9.37
N VAL A 19 -9.25 -5.97 -8.07
CA VAL A 19 -9.44 -4.65 -7.47
C VAL A 19 -8.53 -3.62 -8.14
N TRP A 20 -7.27 -3.96 -8.39
CA TRP A 20 -6.34 -3.07 -9.06
C TRP A 20 -6.78 -2.71 -10.49
N LEU A 21 -7.22 -3.69 -11.27
CA LEU A 21 -7.77 -3.46 -12.60
C LEU A 21 -9.02 -2.59 -12.56
N TYR A 22 -9.90 -2.79 -11.58
CA TYR A 22 -11.07 -1.95 -11.38
C TYR A 22 -10.68 -0.49 -11.09
N VAL A 23 -9.70 -0.25 -10.22
CA VAL A 23 -9.18 1.10 -9.92
C VAL A 23 -8.64 1.75 -11.18
N LEU A 24 -7.82 1.04 -11.96
CA LEU A 24 -7.26 1.55 -13.22
C LEU A 24 -8.31 1.81 -14.30
N SER A 25 -9.48 1.15 -14.23
CA SER A 25 -10.60 1.43 -15.15
C SER A 25 -11.33 2.75 -14.83
N ARG A 26 -11.10 3.33 -13.65
CA ARG A 26 -11.82 4.50 -13.12
C ARG A 26 -10.93 5.71 -12.86
N LEU A 27 -9.67 5.47 -12.53
CA LEU A 27 -8.69 6.49 -12.20
C LEU A 27 -7.52 6.44 -13.17
N GLU A 28 -6.96 7.60 -13.47
CA GLU A 28 -5.71 7.68 -14.20
C GLU A 28 -4.55 7.10 -13.37
N LEU A 29 -3.58 6.52 -14.07
CA LEU A 29 -2.42 5.89 -13.47
C LEU A 29 -1.61 6.88 -12.61
N SER A 30 -1.55 8.15 -13.04
CA SER A 30 -0.95 9.29 -12.35
C SER A 30 -1.55 9.57 -10.98
N VAL A 31 -2.86 9.32 -10.81
CA VAL A 31 -3.59 9.53 -9.55
C VAL A 31 -3.54 8.27 -8.68
N ALA A 32 -3.65 7.08 -9.29
CA ALA A 32 -3.68 5.81 -8.56
C ALA A 32 -2.35 5.47 -7.86
N PHE A 33 -1.21 5.72 -8.51
CA PHE A 33 0.13 5.41 -7.98
C PHE A 33 0.46 6.12 -6.64
N PRO A 34 0.16 7.42 -6.47
CA PRO A 34 0.27 8.09 -5.18
C PRO A 34 -0.47 7.37 -4.05
N PHE A 35 -1.70 6.90 -4.27
CA PHE A 35 -2.45 6.16 -3.26
C PHE A 35 -1.80 4.82 -2.91
N VAL A 36 -1.16 4.14 -3.87
CA VAL A 36 -0.37 2.92 -3.58
C VAL A 36 0.78 3.22 -2.63
N ALA A 37 1.41 4.40 -2.74
CA ALA A 37 2.48 4.80 -1.84
C ALA A 37 2.01 4.98 -0.38
N LEU A 38 0.72 5.26 -0.13
CA LEU A 38 0.17 5.27 1.23
C LEU A 38 0.19 3.88 1.90
N ASN A 39 0.36 2.80 1.15
CA ASN A 39 0.57 1.48 1.72
C ASN A 39 1.82 1.44 2.62
N TYR A 40 2.85 2.26 2.35
CA TYR A 40 4.00 2.37 3.24
C TYR A 40 3.64 2.90 4.64
N VAL A 41 2.61 3.74 4.76
CA VAL A 41 2.07 4.19 6.05
C VAL A 41 1.44 3.01 6.79
N LEU A 42 0.59 2.25 6.09
CA LEU A 42 -0.06 1.06 6.63
C LEU A 42 0.96 0.00 7.06
N ILE A 43 1.99 -0.24 6.24
CA ILE A 43 3.08 -1.17 6.54
C ILE A 43 3.85 -0.72 7.79
N LEU A 44 4.15 0.57 7.93
CA LEU A 44 4.84 1.10 9.12
C LEU A 44 4.04 0.84 10.41
N PHE A 45 2.73 1.09 10.38
CA PHE A 45 1.87 0.80 11.53
C PHE A 45 1.73 -0.70 11.77
N ALA A 46 1.48 -1.47 10.72
CA ALA A 46 1.33 -2.93 10.79
C ALA A 46 2.61 -3.59 11.32
N SER A 47 3.80 -3.17 10.88
CA SER A 47 5.06 -3.73 11.35
C SER A 47 5.31 -3.43 12.83
N HIS A 48 4.88 -2.27 13.32
CA HIS A 48 4.98 -1.95 14.74
C HIS A 48 3.96 -2.71 15.60
N PHE A 49 2.70 -2.80 15.17
CA PHE A 49 1.65 -3.43 15.99
C PHE A 49 1.64 -4.96 15.90
N LEU A 50 1.81 -5.54 14.70
CA LEU A 50 1.74 -6.99 14.48
C LEU A 50 3.09 -7.67 14.70
N LEU A 51 4.16 -7.10 14.13
CA LEU A 51 5.50 -7.68 14.16
C LEU A 51 6.35 -7.16 15.32
N LYS A 52 5.87 -6.14 16.05
CA LYS A 52 6.59 -5.48 17.17
C LYS A 52 7.97 -4.97 16.75
N GLU A 53 8.11 -4.56 15.49
CA GLU A 53 9.35 -4.00 14.99
C GLU A 53 9.61 -2.61 15.57
N THR A 54 10.87 -2.32 15.88
CA THR A 54 11.30 -0.99 16.27
C THR A 54 11.22 -0.05 15.08
N ILE A 55 10.31 0.92 15.14
CA ILE A 55 10.25 1.98 14.14
C ILE A 55 11.41 2.93 14.39
N THR A 56 12.30 3.08 13.41
CA THR A 56 13.38 4.06 13.47
C THR A 56 12.85 5.45 13.09
N PRO A 57 13.41 6.54 13.66
CA PRO A 57 13.05 7.91 13.28
C PRO A 57 13.19 8.16 11.77
N VAL A 58 14.17 7.53 11.12
CA VAL A 58 14.39 7.62 9.67
C VAL A 58 13.21 7.04 8.87
N LYS A 59 12.64 5.89 9.30
CA LYS A 59 11.44 5.32 8.65
C LYS A 59 10.25 6.28 8.75
N ILE A 60 10.07 6.92 9.91
CA ILE A 60 8.99 7.91 10.12
C ILE A 60 9.16 9.11 9.19
N MET A 61 10.38 9.65 9.09
CA MET A 61 10.65 10.77 8.17
C MET A 61 10.40 10.37 6.72
N GLY A 62 10.82 9.18 6.30
CA GLY A 62 10.56 8.67 4.94
C GLY A 62 9.06 8.56 4.65
N VAL A 63 8.28 8.02 5.58
CA VAL A 63 6.81 7.95 5.46
C VAL A 63 6.18 9.34 5.40
N ALA A 64 6.66 10.30 6.21
CA ALA A 64 6.17 11.68 6.15
C ALA A 64 6.43 12.33 4.78
N VAL A 65 7.61 12.10 4.18
CA VAL A 65 7.93 12.57 2.82
C VAL A 65 7.02 11.94 1.77
N ILE A 66 6.74 10.63 1.88
CA ILE A 66 5.79 9.94 0.98
C ILE A 66 4.40 10.59 1.08
N VAL A 67 3.89 10.79 2.30
CA VAL A 67 2.57 11.40 2.53
C VAL A 67 2.51 12.82 1.96
N LEU A 68 3.55 13.62 2.15
CA LEU A 68 3.64 14.97 1.56
C LEU A 68 3.64 14.91 0.03
N GLY A 69 4.40 14.00 -0.58
CA GLY A 69 4.42 13.80 -2.03
C GLY A 69 3.04 13.43 -2.58
N VAL A 70 2.34 12.50 -1.93
CA VAL A 70 0.98 12.11 -2.29
C VAL A 70 0.01 13.29 -2.17
N PHE A 71 0.11 14.07 -1.10
CA PHE A 71 -0.71 15.26 -0.90
C PHE A 71 -0.51 16.28 -2.03
N LEU A 72 0.74 16.60 -2.38
CA LEU A 72 1.05 17.55 -3.45
C LEU A 72 0.49 17.08 -4.80
N ILE A 73 0.65 15.79 -5.15
CA ILE A 73 0.12 15.23 -6.40
C ILE A 73 -1.41 15.29 -6.40
N SER A 74 -2.06 14.96 -5.28
CA SER A 74 -3.52 15.00 -5.15
C SER A 74 -4.11 16.41 -5.27
N ARG A 75 -3.31 17.46 -5.01
CA ARG A 75 -3.74 18.86 -5.19
C ARG A 75 -3.55 19.37 -6.62
N GLY A 76 -2.67 18.74 -7.40
CA GLY A 76 -2.38 19.12 -8.78
C GLY A 76 -3.11 18.28 -9.83
N ALA A 77 -3.84 17.24 -9.41
CA ALA A 77 -4.69 16.38 -10.22
C ALA A 77 -6.14 16.87 -10.28
#